data_AF-A0A1G0SXJ5-F1
#
_entry.id   AF-A0A1G0SXJ5-F1
#
_cell.length_a   1.000
_cell.length_b   1.000
_cell.length_c   1.000
_cell.angle_alpha   90.00
_cell.angle_beta   90.00
_cell.angle_gamma   90.00
#
_symmetry.space_group_name_H-M   'P 1'
#
loop_
_entity.id
_entity.type
_entity.pdbx_description
1 polymer ?
#
loop_
_entity_poly.entity_id
_entity_poly.type
_entity_poly.pdbx_seq_one_letter_code
_entity_poly.pdbx_strand_id
1 'polypeptide(L)'
;MNDIILCIIKTIVGYFILLFLTTNLLGIVVRGIFEKPFNSKTESYHPIVQKEAIKLNRANTFITIFFTFLMVVFYYLLFYFWNTGVVLVAAMLMIARLPDLLYEIRTGTKVTSKTGPKGFLKYIMLIIDWSALIVLWLALC
;
A
#
# COMPACT_ATOMS: atom_id res chain seq x y z
N MET A 1 -13.59 -0.22 -33.30
CA MET A 1 -13.83 0.98 -32.46
C MET A 1 -14.37 0.60 -31.09
N ASN A 2 -15.38 -0.27 -31.00
CA ASN A 2 -15.91 -0.76 -29.72
C ASN A 2 -14.86 -1.49 -28.86
N ASP A 3 -13.96 -2.28 -29.46
CA ASP A 3 -12.96 -3.04 -28.70
C ASP A 3 -11.89 -2.14 -28.05
N ILE A 4 -11.48 -1.08 -28.74
CA ILE A 4 -10.54 -0.08 -28.21
C ILE A 4 -11.17 0.65 -27.03
N ILE A 5 -12.42 1.10 -27.16
CA ILE A 5 -13.14 1.81 -26.10
C ILE A 5 -13.30 0.91 -24.87
N LEU A 6 -13.68 -0.36 -25.07
CA LEU A 6 -13.77 -1.34 -23.98
C LEU A 6 -12.43 -1.55 -23.28
N CYS A 7 -11.32 -1.55 -24.03
CA CYS A 7 -10.01 -1.72 -23.42
C CYS A 7 -9.55 -0.51 -22.60
N ILE A 8 -9.86 0.72 -23.07
CA ILE A 8 -9.66 1.94 -22.29
C ILE A 8 -10.40 1.87 -20.97
N ILE A 9 -11.68 1.50 -21.01
CA ILE A 9 -12.52 1.43 -19.81
C ILE A 9 -11.97 0.39 -18.84
N LYS A 10 -11.66 -0.83 -19.30
CA LYS A 10 -11.09 -1.89 -18.46
C LYS A 10 -9.78 -1.48 -17.82
N THR A 11 -8.90 -0.81 -18.57
CA THR A 11 -7.61 -0.36 -18.06
C THR A 11 -7.77 0.71 -16.98
N ILE A 12 -8.60 1.74 -17.23
CA ILE A 12 -8.83 2.81 -16.26
C ILE A 12 -9.47 2.26 -14.99
N VAL A 13 -10.53 1.45 -15.13
CA VAL A 13 -11.23 0.86 -13.98
C VAL A 13 -10.31 -0.09 -13.22
N GLY A 14 -9.60 -0.96 -13.92
CA GLY A 14 -8.62 -1.88 -13.34
C GLY A 14 -7.50 -1.15 -12.60
N TYR A 15 -7.01 -0.04 -13.15
CA TYR A 15 -5.98 0.78 -12.53
C TYR A 15 -6.44 1.33 -11.18
N PHE A 16 -7.63 1.94 -11.12
CA PHE A 16 -8.14 2.49 -9.87
C PHE A 16 -8.46 1.40 -8.84
N ILE A 17 -8.98 0.24 -9.26
CA ILE A 17 -9.21 -0.90 -8.37
C ILE A 17 -7.89 -1.40 -7.79
N LEU A 18 -6.89 -1.63 -8.63
CA LEU A 18 -5.57 -2.09 -8.20
C LEU A 18 -4.91 -1.06 -7.29
N LEU A 19 -4.95 0.22 -7.65
CA LEU A 19 -4.42 1.30 -6.83
C LEU A 19 -5.07 1.30 -5.44
N PHE A 20 -6.41 1.21 -5.37
CA PHE A 20 -7.13 1.17 -4.10
C PHE A 20 -6.76 -0.06 -3.26
N LEU A 21 -6.74 -1.25 -3.85
CA LEU A 21 -6.42 -2.48 -3.11
C LEU A 21 -4.97 -2.49 -2.63
N THR A 22 -4.04 -2.17 -3.51
CA THR A 22 -2.60 -2.19 -3.22
C THR A 22 -2.21 -1.18 -2.15
N THR A 23 -2.71 0.06 -2.25
CA THR A 23 -2.42 1.11 -1.26
C THR A 23 -2.96 0.77 0.13
N ASN A 24 -4.17 0.22 0.22
CA ASN A 24 -4.76 -0.18 1.50
C ASN A 24 -4.04 -1.38 2.12
N LEU A 25 -3.78 -2.43 1.33
CA LEU A 25 -3.03 -3.61 1.78
C LEU A 25 -1.64 -3.23 2.28
N LEU A 26 -0.91 -2.45 1.47
CA LEU A 26 0.42 -1.98 1.82
C LEU A 26 0.41 -1.09 3.06
N GLY A 27 -0.56 -0.17 3.15
CA GLY A 27 -0.65 0.75 4.28
C GLY A 27 -0.81 0.04 5.61
N ILE A 28 -1.64 -1.01 5.68
CA ILE A 28 -1.83 -1.80 6.90
C ILE A 28 -0.54 -2.56 7.26
N VAL A 29 0.08 -3.21 6.28
CA VAL A 29 1.31 -3.99 6.50
C VAL A 29 2.48 -3.10 6.93
N VAL A 30 2.71 -1.99 6.24
CA VAL A 30 3.83 -1.08 6.52
C VAL A 30 3.64 -0.41 7.87
N ARG A 31 2.44 0.06 8.22
CA ARG A 31 2.18 0.60 9.56
C ARG A 31 2.41 -0.45 10.64
N GLY A 32 1.90 -1.66 10.43
CA GLY A 32 2.12 -2.77 11.34
C GLY A 32 3.59 -3.12 11.61
N ILE A 33 4.46 -2.97 10.60
CA ILE A 33 5.90 -3.29 10.70
C ILE A 33 6.71 -2.12 11.27
N PHE A 34 6.41 -0.88 10.87
CA PHE A 34 7.26 0.28 11.14
C PHE A 34 6.75 1.19 12.27
N GLU A 35 5.49 1.05 12.68
CA GLU A 35 4.95 1.79 13.82
C GLU A 35 5.56 1.26 15.13
N LYS A 36 6.09 2.15 15.96
CA LYS A 36 6.80 1.75 17.18
C LYS A 36 5.81 1.14 18.17
N PRO A 37 6.07 -0.07 18.69
CA PRO A 37 5.24 -0.64 19.74
C PRO A 37 5.31 0.23 20.99
N PHE A 38 4.17 0.41 21.66
CA PHE A 38 4.11 1.07 22.96
C PHE A 38 5.03 0.36 23.95
N ASN A 39 5.98 1.09 24.56
CA ASN A 39 6.91 0.54 25.52
C ASN A 39 6.54 1.01 26.94
N SER A 40 5.85 0.13 27.66
CA SER A 40 5.36 0.38 29.02
C SER A 40 6.47 0.66 30.04
N LYS A 41 7.74 0.40 29.72
CA LYS A 41 8.88 0.68 30.61
C LYS A 41 9.37 2.13 30.53
N THR A 42 9.03 2.84 29.45
CA THR A 42 9.58 4.18 29.19
C THR A 42 8.57 5.29 29.43
N GLU A 43 7.27 4.97 29.46
CA GLU A 43 6.20 5.96 29.57
C GLU A 43 5.39 5.78 30.86
N SER A 44 5.50 6.76 31.77
CA SER A 44 4.80 6.82 33.06
C SER A 44 3.32 7.14 32.90
N TYR A 45 2.56 6.22 32.29
CA TYR A 45 1.11 6.33 32.18
C TYR A 45 0.37 5.54 33.26
N HIS A 46 -0.90 5.90 33.48
CA HIS A 46 -1.80 5.21 34.40
C HIS A 46 -1.91 3.70 34.03
N PRO A 47 -2.01 2.78 35.01
CA PRO A 47 -2.04 1.33 34.77
C PRO A 47 -3.17 0.84 33.86
N ILE A 48 -4.26 1.61 33.73
CA ILE A 48 -5.37 1.30 32.82
C ILE A 48 -4.94 1.50 31.36
N VAL A 49 -4.30 2.64 31.06
CA VAL A 49 -3.79 2.97 29.72
C VAL A 49 -2.72 1.96 29.28
N GLN A 50 -1.87 1.51 30.20
CA GLN A 50 -0.86 0.49 29.90
C GLN A 50 -1.49 -0.85 29.49
N LYS A 51 -2.54 -1.31 30.18
CA LYS A 51 -3.24 -2.55 29.85
C LYS A 51 -3.91 -2.48 28.47
N GLU A 52 -4.53 -1.35 28.15
CA GLU A 52 -5.14 -1.13 26.85
C GLU A 52 -4.09 -1.05 25.73
N ALA A 53 -2.99 -0.35 25.96
CA ALA A 53 -1.89 -0.25 25.00
C ALA A 53 -1.25 -1.62 24.70
N ILE A 54 -1.04 -2.47 25.70
CA ILE A 54 -0.53 -3.84 25.50
C ILE A 54 -1.51 -4.67 24.68
N LYS A 55 -2.82 -4.58 24.97
CA LYS A 55 -3.87 -5.29 24.22
C LYS A 55 -3.93 -4.81 22.76
N LEU A 56 -3.85 -3.50 22.54
CA LEU A 56 -3.82 -2.89 21.22
C LEU A 56 -2.59 -3.33 20.43
N ASN A 57 -1.42 -3.37 21.07
CA ASN A 57 -0.18 -3.79 20.44
C ASN A 57 -0.24 -5.25 19.96
N ARG A 58 -0.78 -6.16 20.80
CA ARG A 58 -0.98 -7.57 20.41
C ARG A 58 -1.99 -7.71 19.26
N ALA A 59 -3.08 -6.94 19.30
CA ALA A 59 -4.05 -6.92 18.21
C ALA A 59 -3.41 -6.39 16.91
N ASN A 60 -2.59 -5.35 17.00
CA ASN A 60 -1.87 -4.78 15.86
C ASN A 60 -0.91 -5.80 15.23
N THR A 61 -0.15 -6.55 16.03
CA THR A 61 0.70 -7.63 15.53
C THR A 61 -0.11 -8.70 14.79
N PHE A 62 -1.24 -9.15 15.36
CA PHE A 62 -2.09 -10.15 14.73
C PHE A 62 -2.67 -9.65 13.39
N ILE A 63 -3.18 -8.41 13.37
CA ILE A 63 -3.70 -7.76 12.17
C ILE A 63 -2.58 -7.69 11.12
N THR A 64 -1.38 -7.26 11.49
CA THR A 64 -0.25 -7.16 10.57
C THR A 64 0.06 -8.51 9.92
N ILE A 65 0.19 -9.58 10.72
CA ILE A 65 0.45 -10.93 10.22
C ILE A 65 -0.66 -11.38 9.26
N PHE A 66 -1.92 -11.17 9.64
CA PHE A 66 -3.07 -11.52 8.82
C PHE A 66 -3.07 -10.77 7.48
N PHE A 67 -2.80 -9.47 7.47
CA PHE A 67 -2.74 -8.66 6.25
C PHE A 67 -1.50 -8.96 5.40
N THR A 68 -0.37 -9.34 6.00
CA THR A 68 0.79 -9.86 5.27
C THR A 68 0.44 -11.16 4.55
N PHE A 69 -0.25 -12.08 5.22
CA PHE A 69 -0.74 -13.30 4.57
C PHE A 69 -1.74 -12.98 3.45
N LEU A 70 -2.69 -12.08 3.71
CA LEU A 70 -3.67 -11.64 2.72
C LEU A 70 -3.00 -10.99 1.49
N MET A 71 -1.88 -10.29 1.68
CA MET A 71 -1.09 -9.73 0.58
C MET A 71 -0.51 -10.81 -0.32
N VAL A 72 0.02 -11.91 0.25
CA VAL A 72 0.51 -13.06 -0.52
C VAL A 72 -0.63 -13.73 -1.30
N VAL A 73 -1.77 -13.93 -0.65
CA VAL A 73 -2.97 -14.48 -1.31
C VAL A 73 -3.45 -13.54 -2.42
N PHE A 74 -3.46 -12.24 -2.20
CA PHE A 74 -3.83 -11.24 -3.21
C PHE A 74 -2.96 -11.34 -4.47
N TYR A 75 -1.63 -11.43 -4.32
CA TYR A 75 -0.73 -11.62 -5.46
C TYR A 75 -0.97 -12.95 -6.18
N TYR A 76 -1.22 -14.03 -5.43
CA TYR A 76 -1.55 -15.33 -6.01
C TYR A 76 -2.86 -15.28 -6.83
N LEU A 77 -3.90 -14.61 -6.32
CA LEU A 77 -5.17 -14.46 -7.03
C LEU A 77 -5.01 -13.62 -8.30
N LEU A 78 -4.22 -12.55 -8.27
CA LEU A 78 -3.92 -11.76 -9.47
C LEU A 78 -3.19 -12.60 -10.52
N PHE A 79 -2.24 -13.43 -10.10
CA PHE A 79 -1.52 -14.33 -11.00
C PHE A 79 -2.43 -15.39 -11.60
N TYR A 80 -3.29 -16.01 -10.78
CA TYR A 80 -4.15 -17.12 -11.18
C TYR A 80 -5.32 -16.69 -12.07
N PHE A 81 -5.99 -15.57 -11.76
CA PHE A 81 -7.18 -15.12 -12.49
C PHE A 81 -6.89 -14.17 -13.66
N TRP A 82 -5.76 -13.47 -13.63
CA TRP A 82 -5.36 -12.55 -14.70
C TRP A 82 -4.07 -13.02 -15.36
N ASN A 83 -2.98 -12.26 -15.20
CA ASN A 83 -1.70 -12.55 -15.82
C ASN A 83 -0.57 -11.93 -15.01
N THR A 84 0.67 -12.30 -15.37
CA THR A 84 1.89 -11.79 -14.73
C THR A 84 2.03 -10.27 -14.89
N GLY A 85 1.46 -9.67 -15.95
CA GLY A 85 1.46 -8.22 -16.16
C GLY A 85 0.68 -7.47 -15.07
N VAL A 86 -0.51 -7.94 -14.72
CA VAL A 86 -1.34 -7.36 -13.65
C VAL A 86 -0.65 -7.50 -12.29
N VAL A 87 0.03 -8.62 -12.04
CA VAL A 87 0.86 -8.82 -10.84
C VAL A 87 1.99 -7.79 -10.78
N LEU A 88 2.67 -7.56 -11.89
CA LEU A 88 3.76 -6.58 -11.98
C LEU A 88 3.24 -5.14 -11.76
N VAL A 89 2.07 -4.79 -12.31
CA VAL A 89 1.39 -3.52 -12.05
C VAL A 89 1.11 -3.35 -10.56
N ALA A 90 0.54 -4.36 -9.90
CA ALA A 90 0.27 -4.31 -8.47
C ALA A 90 1.54 -4.07 -7.65
N ALA A 91 2.65 -4.73 -8.01
CA ALA A 91 3.95 -4.52 -7.38
C ALA A 91 4.50 -3.10 -7.62
N MET A 92 4.40 -2.59 -8.85
CA MET A 92 4.80 -1.22 -9.18
C MET A 92 4.03 -0.18 -8.36
N LEU A 93 2.71 -0.33 -8.27
CA LEU A 93 1.86 0.56 -7.48
C LEU A 93 2.20 0.51 -5.98
N MET A 94 2.49 -0.67 -5.43
CA MET A 94 2.95 -0.78 -4.04
C MET A 94 4.30 -0.08 -3.83
N ILE A 95 5.28 -0.32 -4.71
CA ILE A 95 6.61 0.29 -4.62
C ILE A 95 6.51 1.81 -4.74
N ALA A 96 5.70 2.32 -5.67
CA ALA A 96 5.49 3.75 -5.88
C ALA A 96 4.98 4.46 -4.62
N ARG A 97 4.20 3.76 -3.79
CA ARG A 97 3.50 4.32 -2.62
C ARG A 97 4.23 4.09 -1.30
N LEU A 98 5.19 3.17 -1.28
CA LEU A 98 5.97 2.84 -0.09
C LEU A 98 6.69 4.07 0.52
N PRO A 99 7.34 4.95 -0.25
CA PRO A 99 8.03 6.12 0.33
C PRO A 99 7.08 7.12 0.98
N ASP A 100 5.88 7.31 0.41
CA ASP A 100 4.87 8.21 0.97
C ASP A 100 4.37 7.69 2.32
N LEU A 101 4.12 6.38 2.42
CA LEU A 101 3.71 5.70 3.66
C LEU A 101 4.81 5.78 4.74
N LEU A 102 6.07 5.51 4.37
CA LEU A 102 7.19 5.62 5.31
C LEU A 102 7.39 7.05 5.80
N TYR A 103 7.17 8.04 4.93
CA TYR A 103 7.20 9.44 5.33
C TYR A 103 6.08 9.76 6.33
N GLU A 104 4.83 9.36 6.04
CA GLU A 104 3.69 9.55 6.95
C GLU A 104 3.93 8.94 8.33
N ILE A 105 4.47 7.71 8.39
CA ILE A 105 4.78 7.05 9.67
C ILE A 105 5.89 7.78 10.42
N ARG A 106 6.89 8.30 9.71
CA ARG A 106 8.03 9.01 10.32
C ARG A 106 7.63 10.39 10.88
N THR A 107 6.79 11.13 10.17
CA THR A 107 6.41 12.49 10.54
C THR A 107 5.11 12.59 11.33
N GLY A 108 4.30 11.53 11.34
CA GLY A 108 2.95 11.53 11.93
C GLY A 108 1.97 12.46 11.21
N THR A 109 2.34 13.00 10.04
CA THR A 109 1.50 13.93 9.27
C THR A 109 1.11 13.31 7.93
N LYS A 110 -0.17 13.44 7.57
CA LYS A 110 -0.65 12.96 6.27
C LYS A 110 0.08 13.68 5.14
N VAL A 111 0.50 12.91 4.14
CA VAL A 111 1.13 13.45 2.94
C VAL A 111 0.12 14.29 2.18
N THR A 112 0.40 15.59 2.08
CA THR A 112 -0.32 16.53 1.20
C THR A 112 0.66 17.09 0.18
N SER A 113 0.16 17.77 -0.86
CA SER A 113 1.01 18.40 -1.88
C SER A 113 2.08 19.34 -1.31
N LYS A 114 1.89 19.86 -0.09
CA LYS A 114 2.83 20.74 0.61
C LYS A 114 3.81 20.01 1.52
N THR A 115 3.44 18.83 2.05
CA THR A 115 4.17 18.12 3.11
C THR A 115 4.79 16.80 2.68
N GLY A 116 4.65 16.37 1.41
CA GLY A 116 5.21 15.11 0.94
C GLY A 116 6.73 15.07 0.80
N PRO A 117 7.31 13.86 0.59
CA PRO A 117 8.73 13.68 0.35
C PRO A 117 9.18 14.55 -0.85
N LYS A 118 10.19 15.39 -0.62
CA LYS A 118 10.75 16.29 -1.64
C LYS A 118 11.99 15.64 -2.28
N GLY A 119 12.25 16.00 -3.54
CA GLY A 119 13.46 15.61 -4.27
C GLY A 119 13.24 14.56 -5.36
N PHE A 120 14.34 13.93 -5.78
CA PHE A 120 14.40 13.02 -6.94
C PHE A 120 13.49 11.79 -6.81
N LEU A 121 13.34 11.25 -5.60
CA LEU A 121 12.49 10.08 -5.33
C LEU A 121 11.03 10.31 -5.73
N LYS A 122 10.48 11.51 -5.55
CA LYS A 122 9.11 11.83 -5.96
C LYS A 122 8.91 11.66 -7.47
N TYR A 123 9.89 12.07 -8.27
CA TYR A 123 9.82 11.94 -9.72
C TYR A 123 9.92 10.48 -10.16
N ILE A 124 10.79 9.70 -9.52
CA ILE A 124 10.86 8.25 -9.77
C ILE A 124 9.52 7.58 -9.48
N MET A 125 8.92 7.83 -8.31
CA MET A 125 7.64 7.22 -7.94
C MET A 125 6.52 7.63 -8.89
N LEU A 126 6.51 8.88 -9.33
CA LEU A 126 5.56 9.36 -10.33
C LEU A 126 5.72 8.62 -11.67
N ILE A 127 6.96 8.44 -12.14
CA ILE A 127 7.24 7.69 -13.38
C ILE A 127 6.80 6.22 -13.23
N ILE A 128 7.03 5.61 -12.06
CA ILE A 128 6.58 4.23 -11.77
C ILE A 128 5.04 4.16 -11.81
N ASP A 129 4.32 5.11 -11.19
CA ASP A 129 2.86 5.14 -11.17
C ASP A 129 2.28 5.27 -12.60
N TRP A 130 2.83 6.18 -13.43
CA TRP A 130 2.40 6.35 -14.82
C TRP A 130 2.76 5.16 -15.71
N SER A 131 3.94 4.58 -15.54
CA SER A 131 4.33 3.39 -16.30
C SER A 131 3.50 2.17 -15.92
N ALA A 132 3.02 2.05 -14.67
CA ALA A 132 2.11 1.00 -14.26
C ALA A 132 0.79 1.03 -15.07
N LEU A 133 0.29 2.22 -15.44
CA LEU A 133 -0.88 2.36 -16.30
C LEU A 133 -0.62 1.85 -17.73
N ILE A 134 0.56 2.12 -18.28
CA ILE A 134 0.98 1.63 -19.61
C ILE A 134 1.12 0.10 -19.59
N VAL A 135 1.74 -0.45 -18.55
CA VAL A 135 1.88 -1.91 -18.40
C VAL A 135 0.52 -2.56 -18.24
N LEU A 136 -0.40 -1.95 -17.48
CA LEU A 136 -1.75 -2.47 -17.30
C LEU A 136 -2.53 -2.50 -18.62
N TRP A 137 -2.39 -1.45 -19.43
CA TRP A 137 -2.95 -1.42 -20.77
C TRP A 137 -2.45 -2.59 -21.62
N LEU A 138 -1.13 -2.78 -21.69
CA LEU A 138 -0.52 -3.88 -22.45
C LEU A 138 -0.92 -5.26 -21.91
N ALA A 139 -1.23 -5.35 -20.62
CA ALA A 139 -1.66 -6.59 -19.99
C ALA A 139 -3.14 -6.93 -20.25
N LEU A 140 -4.00 -5.96 -20.61
CA LEU A 140 -5.45 -6.15 -20.70
C LEU A 140 -6.04 -6.10 -22.12
N CYS A 141 -5.28 -5.67 -23.14
CA CYS A 141 -5.81 -5.35 -24.50
C CYS A 141 -5.53 -6.36 -25.63
#